data_AF-A0A5B7F8A2-F1
#
_entry.id   AF-A0A5B7F8A2-F1
#
_cell.length_a   1.000
_cell.length_b   1.000
_cell.length_c   1.000
_cell.angle_alpha   90.00
_cell.angle_beta   90.00
_cell.angle_gamma   90.00
#
_symmetry.space_group_name_H-M   'P 1'
#
loop_
_entity.id
_entity.type
_entity.pdbx_description
1 polymer ?
#
loop_
_entity_poly.entity_id
_entity_poly.type
_entity_poly.pdbx_seq_one_letter_code
_entity_poly.pdbx_strand_id
1 'polypeptide(L)'
;MPLFLREHWNGLYRTDVYFLTRNLVELPLFILSPFGFMAIAYYMVGLRPGAEHFFLASFIIIIVANVAVSYGYMISCLAKNYQTALVLSTPLTFPLLLFGGFYMKPGTIPPYLDWLSYLSWFKYSFEAMTINQWIDWGNVTAMNTSVNLEDKVMEKLGFDLVG
;
A
#
# COMPACT_ATOMS: atom_id res chain seq x y z
N MET A 1 27.86 0.12 -5.79
CA MET A 1 28.26 1.55 -5.92
C MET A 1 29.74 1.71 -5.60
N PRO A 2 30.66 1.60 -6.57
CA PRO A 2 32.10 1.74 -6.31
C PRO A 2 32.54 3.21 -6.10
N LEU A 3 31.85 4.17 -6.70
CA LEU A 3 32.18 5.59 -6.60
C LEU A 3 31.90 6.16 -5.19
N PHE A 4 30.72 5.90 -4.64
CA PHE A 4 30.33 6.32 -3.29
C PHE A 4 31.26 5.73 -2.21
N LEU A 5 31.61 4.44 -2.32
CA LEU A 5 32.56 3.82 -1.40
C LEU A 5 33.92 4.53 -1.48
N ARG A 6 34.39 4.90 -2.68
CA ARG A 6 35.67 5.62 -2.80
C ARG A 6 35.65 7.01 -2.14
N GLU A 7 34.55 7.74 -2.24
CA GLU A 7 34.42 9.09 -1.67
C GLU A 7 34.14 9.09 -0.16
N HIS A 8 33.40 8.09 0.33
CA HIS A 8 33.16 7.90 1.75
C HIS A 8 34.45 7.56 2.52
N TRP A 9 35.30 6.70 1.94
CA TRP A 9 36.58 6.33 2.56
C TRP A 9 37.60 7.48 2.55
N ASN A 10 37.47 8.43 1.63
CA ASN A 10 38.23 9.67 1.62
C ASN A 10 37.68 10.74 2.59
N GLY A 11 36.64 10.44 3.37
CA GLY A 11 36.08 11.35 4.38
C GLY A 11 35.32 12.55 3.80
N LEU A 12 35.07 12.59 2.48
CA LEU A 12 34.44 13.72 1.80
C LEU A 12 32.93 13.82 2.05
N TYR A 13 32.25 12.70 2.36
CA TYR A 13 30.80 12.67 2.59
C TYR A 13 30.41 11.75 3.76
N ARG A 14 29.58 12.28 4.68
CA ARG A 14 28.85 11.47 5.67
C ARG A 14 27.77 10.65 4.96
N THR A 15 27.68 9.37 5.33
CA THR A 15 26.71 8.39 4.82
C THR A 15 25.26 8.87 4.95
N ASP A 16 24.95 9.58 6.04
CA ASP A 16 23.60 10.07 6.33
C ASP A 16 23.14 11.17 5.34
N VAL A 17 24.05 12.09 5.00
CA VAL A 17 23.75 13.21 4.08
C VAL A 17 23.51 12.68 2.67
N TYR A 18 24.28 11.67 2.24
CA TYR A 18 24.07 11.01 0.96
C TYR A 18 22.70 10.32 0.90
N PHE A 19 22.33 9.59 1.95
CA PHE A 19 21.03 8.93 2.02
C PHE A 19 19.88 9.94 1.97
N LEU A 20 19.94 11.04 2.74
CA LEU A 20 18.91 12.08 2.72
C LEU A 20 18.79 12.77 1.37
N THR A 21 19.92 13.12 0.75
CA THR A 21 19.91 13.78 -0.58
C THR A 21 19.33 12.85 -1.64
N ARG A 22 19.69 11.57 -1.60
CA ARG A 22 19.13 10.54 -2.49
C ARG A 22 17.62 10.43 -2.35
N ASN A 23 17.12 10.31 -1.11
CA ASN A 23 15.69 10.22 -0.84
C ASN A 23 14.95 11.49 -1.27
N LEU A 24 15.49 12.69 -1.02
CA LEU A 24 14.85 13.95 -1.43
C LEU A 24 14.75 14.10 -2.95
N VAL A 25 15.75 13.65 -3.70
CA VAL A 25 15.74 13.68 -5.17
C VAL A 25 14.73 12.68 -5.74
N GLU A 26 14.56 11.52 -5.09
CA GLU A 26 13.64 10.47 -5.54
C GLU A 26 12.18 10.69 -5.10
N LEU A 27 11.95 11.41 -3.98
CA LEU A 27 10.63 11.73 -3.43
C LEU A 27 9.62 12.30 -4.45
N PRO A 28 9.94 13.34 -5.25
CA PRO A 28 8.98 13.88 -6.22
C PRO A 28 8.58 12.84 -7.28
N LEU A 29 9.49 11.97 -7.69
CA LEU A 29 9.20 10.89 -8.64
C LEU A 29 8.27 9.84 -8.03
N PHE A 30 8.48 9.49 -6.75
CA PHE A 30 7.63 8.55 -6.02
C PHE A 30 6.24 9.08 -5.71
N ILE A 31 6.03 10.39 -5.69
CA ILE A 31 4.68 10.98 -5.56
C ILE A 31 4.01 11.09 -6.93
N LEU A 32 4.72 11.61 -7.93
CA LEU A 32 4.13 11.91 -9.24
C LEU A 32 3.71 10.64 -10.00
N SER A 33 4.51 9.57 -9.92
CA SER A 33 4.24 8.32 -10.62
C SER A 33 2.92 7.64 -10.17
N PRO A 34 2.69 7.33 -8.88
CA PRO A 34 1.43 6.75 -8.44
C PRO A 34 0.26 7.74 -8.56
N PHE A 35 0.49 9.04 -8.41
CA PHE A 35 -0.57 10.04 -8.61
C PHE A 35 -1.09 10.04 -10.05
N GLY A 36 -0.19 10.04 -11.04
CA GLY A 36 -0.57 9.96 -12.46
C GLY A 36 -1.27 8.65 -12.82
N PHE A 37 -0.78 7.52 -12.29
CA PHE A 37 -1.43 6.23 -12.47
C PHE A 37 -2.85 6.22 -11.88
N MET A 38 -3.02 6.76 -10.67
CA MET A 38 -4.31 6.82 -9.99
C MET A 38 -5.29 7.74 -10.70
N ALA A 39 -4.84 8.89 -11.20
CA ALA A 39 -5.66 9.80 -11.98
C ALA A 39 -6.31 9.08 -13.17
N ILE A 40 -5.52 8.32 -13.94
CA ILE A 40 -6.01 7.58 -15.11
C ILE A 40 -6.92 6.42 -14.68
N ALA A 41 -6.47 5.60 -13.72
CA ALA A 41 -7.19 4.41 -13.29
C ALA A 41 -8.56 4.76 -12.67
N TYR A 42 -8.64 5.83 -11.88
CA TYR A 42 -9.87 6.24 -11.21
C TYR A 42 -10.98 6.61 -12.19
N TYR A 43 -10.65 7.41 -13.22
CA TYR A 43 -11.60 7.76 -14.27
C TYR A 43 -11.92 6.60 -15.22
N MET A 44 -10.97 5.69 -15.45
CA MET A 44 -11.17 4.53 -16.31
C MET A 44 -12.13 3.49 -15.69
N VAL A 45 -12.03 3.25 -14.39
CA VAL A 45 -12.91 2.29 -13.69
C VAL A 45 -14.30 2.89 -13.41
N GLY A 46 -14.43 4.22 -13.45
CA GLY A 46 -15.70 4.90 -13.21
C GLY A 46 -16.11 4.92 -11.73
N LEU A 47 -15.14 5.17 -10.84
CA LEU A 47 -15.39 5.31 -9.40
C LEU A 47 -16.23 6.56 -9.07
N ARG A 48 -16.59 6.74 -7.79
CA ARG A 48 -17.47 7.82 -7.33
C ARG A 48 -16.94 9.18 -7.81
N PRO A 49 -17.71 10.01 -8.54
CA PRO A 49 -17.24 11.34 -8.88
C PRO A 49 -17.28 12.23 -7.62
N GLY A 50 -16.13 12.40 -6.97
CA GLY A 50 -15.94 13.30 -5.83
C GLY A 50 -14.47 13.65 -5.65
N ALA A 51 -14.15 14.96 -5.59
CA ALA A 51 -12.77 15.42 -5.44
C ALA A 51 -12.13 14.92 -4.13
N GLU A 52 -12.93 14.88 -3.07
CA GLU A 52 -12.54 14.43 -1.72
C GLU A 52 -12.05 12.97 -1.75
N HIS A 53 -12.88 12.08 -2.30
CA HIS A 53 -12.57 10.66 -2.43
C HIS A 53 -11.39 10.41 -3.38
N PHE A 54 -11.27 11.20 -4.44
CA PHE A 54 -10.13 11.13 -5.34
C PHE A 54 -8.82 11.48 -4.63
N PHE A 55 -8.78 12.59 -3.88
CA PHE A 55 -7.58 12.99 -3.14
C PHE A 55 -7.22 11.97 -2.05
N LEU A 56 -8.19 11.46 -1.29
CA LEU A 56 -7.96 10.41 -0.30
C LEU A 56 -7.42 9.13 -0.94
N ALA A 57 -8.01 8.68 -2.05
CA ALA A 57 -7.55 7.49 -2.76
C ALA A 57 -6.12 7.69 -3.33
N SER A 58 -5.83 8.89 -3.86
CA SER A 58 -4.50 9.26 -4.33
C SER A 58 -3.45 9.27 -3.20
N PHE A 59 -3.84 9.71 -2.00
CA PHE A 59 -2.96 9.72 -0.84
C PHE A 59 -2.66 8.31 -0.33
N ILE A 60 -3.68 7.44 -0.26
CA ILE A 60 -3.52 6.03 0.12
C ILE A 60 -2.53 5.33 -0.81
N ILE A 61 -2.67 5.47 -2.13
CA ILE A 61 -1.77 4.80 -3.08
C ILE A 61 -0.34 5.36 -3.03
N ILE A 62 -0.16 6.66 -2.75
CA ILE A 62 1.17 7.27 -2.57
C ILE A 62 1.86 6.63 -1.35
N ILE A 63 1.16 6.50 -0.22
CA ILE A 63 1.73 5.87 0.98
C ILE A 63 2.10 4.42 0.69
N VAL A 64 1.21 3.67 0.05
CA VAL A 64 1.44 2.25 -0.28
C VAL A 64 2.63 2.07 -1.22
N ALA A 65 2.79 2.95 -2.22
CA ALA A 65 3.95 2.95 -3.09
C ALA A 65 5.24 3.21 -2.32
N ASN A 66 5.25 4.17 -1.38
CA ASN A 66 6.41 4.46 -0.54
C ASN A 66 6.77 3.28 0.40
N VAL A 67 5.77 2.60 0.95
CA VAL A 67 5.97 1.38 1.75
C VAL A 67 6.58 0.26 0.90
N ALA A 68 6.07 0.05 -0.32
CA ALA A 68 6.60 -0.96 -1.24
C ALA A 68 8.06 -0.68 -1.65
N VAL A 69 8.42 0.59 -1.89
CA VAL A 69 9.80 1.00 -2.19
C VAL A 69 10.71 0.76 -0.98
N SER A 70 10.26 1.13 0.22
CA SER A 70 11.01 0.90 1.46
C SER A 70 11.26 -0.58 1.72
N TYR A 71 10.25 -1.42 1.44
CA TYR A 71 10.37 -2.87 1.50
C TYR A 71 11.37 -3.42 0.48
N GLY A 72 11.36 -2.90 -0.75
CA GLY A 72 12.37 -3.21 -1.77
C GLY A 72 13.79 -2.86 -1.32
N TYR A 73 13.97 -1.72 -0.63
CA TYR A 73 15.25 -1.34 -0.04
C TYR A 73 15.69 -2.30 1.08
N MET A 74 14.77 -2.72 1.95
CA MET A 74 15.07 -3.71 2.98
C MET A 74 15.57 -5.03 2.39
N ILE A 75 14.90 -5.55 1.34
CA ILE A 75 15.35 -6.77 0.63
C ILE A 75 16.72 -6.55 -0.02
N SER A 76 16.94 -5.37 -0.59
CA SER A 76 18.21 -5.00 -1.21
C SER A 76 19.37 -4.97 -0.22
N CYS A 77 19.13 -4.55 1.03
CA CYS A 77 20.14 -4.60 2.10
C CYS A 77 20.43 -6.01 2.58
N LEU A 78 19.43 -6.91 2.55
CA LEU A 78 19.58 -8.30 2.99
C LEU A 78 20.35 -9.15 1.96
N ALA A 79 20.24 -8.81 0.68
CA ALA A 79 20.87 -9.54 -0.40
C ALA A 79 22.31 -9.09 -0.67
N LYS A 80 23.23 -10.05 -0.82
CA LYS A 80 24.63 -9.78 -1.20
C LYS A 80 24.80 -9.43 -2.68
N ASN A 81 23.92 -9.98 -3.54
CA ASN A 81 24.00 -9.84 -4.99
C ASN A 81 22.63 -9.39 -5.55
N TYR A 82 22.63 -8.67 -6.67
CA TYR A 82 21.39 -8.23 -7.34
C TYR A 82 20.50 -9.42 -7.75
N GLN A 83 21.10 -10.47 -8.31
CA GLN A 83 20.36 -11.68 -8.69
C GLN A 83 19.66 -12.34 -7.50
N THR A 84 20.30 -12.38 -6.33
CA THR A 84 19.72 -13.02 -5.14
C THR A 84 18.62 -12.16 -4.52
N ALA A 85 18.70 -10.83 -4.65
CA ALA A 85 17.64 -9.92 -4.23
C ALA A 85 16.33 -10.19 -4.98
N LEU A 86 16.39 -10.35 -6.31
CA LEU A 86 15.22 -10.60 -7.16
C LEU A 86 14.56 -11.96 -6.87
N VAL A 87 15.38 -13.00 -6.64
CA VAL A 87 14.87 -14.33 -6.30
C VAL A 87 14.24 -14.33 -4.91
N LEU A 88 14.76 -13.54 -3.97
CA LEU A 88 14.25 -13.45 -2.60
C LEU A 88 13.01 -12.55 -2.47
N SER A 89 12.88 -11.50 -3.29
CA SER A 89 11.74 -10.57 -3.20
C SER A 89 10.40 -11.24 -3.46
N THR A 90 10.38 -12.15 -4.43
CA THR A 90 9.18 -12.86 -4.87
C THR A 90 8.54 -13.69 -3.75
N PRO A 91 9.23 -14.67 -3.13
CA PRO A 91 8.67 -15.47 -2.03
C PRO A 91 8.39 -14.67 -0.76
N LEU A 92 9.02 -13.53 -0.54
CA LEU A 92 8.69 -12.66 0.60
C LEU A 92 7.44 -11.81 0.34
N THR A 93 7.19 -11.41 -0.91
CA THR A 93 6.01 -10.61 -1.29
C THR A 93 4.74 -11.45 -1.36
N PHE A 94 4.83 -12.71 -1.79
CA PHE A 94 3.68 -13.59 -1.95
C PHE A 94 2.83 -13.78 -0.67
N PRO A 95 3.41 -14.09 0.51
CA PRO A 95 2.66 -14.19 1.75
C PRO A 95 1.92 -12.88 2.08
N LEU A 96 2.59 -11.73 1.91
CA LEU A 96 1.99 -10.42 2.19
C LEU A 96 0.77 -10.14 1.29
N LEU A 97 0.83 -10.57 0.03
CA LEU A 97 -0.29 -10.49 -0.90
C LEU A 97 -1.44 -11.44 -0.52
N LEU A 98 -1.13 -12.69 -0.14
CA LEU A 98 -2.13 -13.69 0.25
C LEU A 98 -2.91 -13.25 1.49
N PHE A 99 -2.24 -12.64 2.47
CA PHE A 99 -2.87 -12.08 3.67
C PHE A 99 -3.36 -10.64 3.47
N GLY A 100 -3.31 -10.11 2.25
CA GLY A 100 -3.63 -8.71 1.90
C GLY A 100 -5.11 -8.35 1.89
N GLY A 101 -5.98 -9.10 2.60
CA GLY A 101 -7.41 -8.81 2.74
C GLY A 101 -8.30 -9.20 1.55
N PHE A 102 -7.76 -9.29 0.33
CA PHE A 102 -8.53 -9.72 -0.86
C PHE A 102 -8.72 -11.24 -0.93
N TYR A 103 -7.68 -12.03 -0.65
CA TYR A 103 -7.68 -13.49 -0.86
C TYR A 103 -8.15 -14.29 0.36
N MET A 104 -7.99 -13.75 1.57
CA MET A 104 -8.33 -14.46 2.80
C MET A 104 -9.15 -13.52 3.70
N LYS A 105 -10.36 -13.95 4.06
CA LYS A 105 -11.24 -13.18 4.94
C LYS A 105 -10.68 -13.16 6.37
N PRO A 106 -10.82 -12.04 7.10
CA PRO A 106 -10.29 -11.91 8.46
C PRO A 106 -10.72 -13.03 9.43
N GLY A 107 -11.93 -13.59 9.25
CA GLY A 107 -12.46 -14.65 10.11
C GLY A 107 -11.98 -16.08 9.81
N THR A 108 -11.21 -16.31 8.74
CA THR A 108 -10.73 -17.66 8.36
C THR A 108 -9.25 -17.88 8.69
N ILE A 109 -8.58 -16.89 9.27
CA ILE A 109 -7.14 -16.92 9.55
C ILE A 109 -6.90 -17.67 10.86
N PRO A 110 -6.10 -18.75 10.88
CA PRO A 110 -5.75 -19.41 12.12
C PRO A 110 -4.88 -18.50 13.02
N PRO A 111 -5.02 -18.57 14.35
CA PRO A 111 -4.45 -17.60 15.29
C PRO A 111 -2.91 -17.53 15.28
N TYR A 112 -2.24 -18.59 14.82
CA TYR A 112 -0.77 -18.62 14.68
C TYR A 112 -0.24 -17.81 13.48
N LEU A 113 -1.08 -17.45 12.50
CA LEU A 113 -0.70 -16.61 11.34
C LEU A 113 -1.23 -15.17 11.44
N ASP A 114 -1.94 -14.83 12.52
CA ASP A 114 -2.58 -13.53 12.67
C ASP A 114 -1.58 -12.36 12.69
N TRP A 115 -0.40 -12.56 13.30
CA TRP A 115 0.69 -11.56 13.30
C TRP A 115 1.15 -11.14 11.90
N LEU A 116 1.09 -12.05 10.92
CA LEU A 116 1.48 -11.76 9.54
C LEU A 116 0.41 -10.92 8.81
N SER A 117 -0.86 -11.03 9.22
CA SER A 117 -1.95 -10.18 8.74
C SER A 117 -1.73 -8.72 9.14
N TYR A 118 -1.28 -8.47 10.37
CA TYR A 118 -0.94 -7.11 10.84
C TYR A 118 0.29 -6.51 10.16
N LEU A 119 1.19 -7.34 9.63
CA LEU A 119 2.39 -6.86 8.91
C LEU A 119 2.10 -6.51 7.44
N SER A 120 0.98 -7.00 6.89
CA SER A 120 0.62 -6.77 5.48
C SER A 120 0.04 -5.38 5.25
N TRP A 121 0.82 -4.49 4.63
CA TRP A 121 0.32 -3.19 4.17
C TRP A 121 -0.76 -3.32 3.07
N PHE A 122 -0.81 -4.43 2.34
CA PHE A 122 -1.83 -4.68 1.33
C PHE A 122 -3.23 -4.76 1.94
N LYS A 123 -3.36 -5.36 3.14
CA LYS A 123 -4.62 -5.44 3.89
C LYS A 123 -5.15 -4.03 4.18
N TYR A 124 -4.32 -3.20 4.82
CA TYR A 124 -4.69 -1.84 5.18
C TYR A 124 -5.00 -0.97 3.97
N SER A 125 -4.25 -1.11 2.88
CA SER A 125 -4.54 -0.41 1.63
C SER A 125 -5.92 -0.76 1.08
N PHE A 126 -6.25 -2.05 1.04
CA PHE A 126 -7.50 -2.53 0.47
C PHE A 126 -8.71 -2.10 1.33
N GLU A 127 -8.57 -2.21 2.65
CA GLU A 127 -9.59 -1.76 3.61
C GLU A 127 -9.83 -0.24 3.49
N ALA A 128 -8.77 0.57 3.48
CA ALA A 128 -8.88 2.02 3.34
C ALA A 128 -9.50 2.45 1.99
N MET A 129 -9.13 1.78 0.89
CA MET A 129 -9.73 2.06 -0.42
C MET A 129 -11.21 1.66 -0.48
N THR A 130 -11.56 0.54 0.14
CA THR A 130 -12.95 0.06 0.22
C THR A 130 -13.78 1.05 1.02
N ILE A 131 -13.34 1.44 2.22
CA ILE A 131 -14.03 2.43 3.05
C ILE A 131 -14.18 3.73 2.27
N ASN A 132 -13.12 4.26 1.67
CA ASN A 132 -13.18 5.52 0.93
C ASN A 132 -14.18 5.49 -0.24
N GLN A 133 -14.38 4.33 -0.88
CA GLN A 133 -15.30 4.21 -2.01
C GLN A 133 -16.76 4.00 -1.59
N TRP A 134 -16.98 3.22 -0.52
CA TRP A 134 -18.30 2.78 -0.10
C TRP A 134 -18.91 3.64 1.00
N ILE A 135 -18.12 4.49 1.69
CA ILE A 135 -18.63 5.39 2.71
C ILE A 135 -19.68 6.35 2.11
N ASP A 136 -20.87 6.36 2.71
CA ASP A 136 -22.08 7.07 2.28
C ASP A 136 -22.55 6.74 0.85
N TRP A 137 -22.09 5.62 0.27
CA TRP A 137 -22.61 5.13 -1.00
C TRP A 137 -23.96 4.45 -0.78
N GLY A 138 -25.02 5.24 -0.96
CA GLY A 138 -26.37 4.74 -1.10
C GLY A 138 -27.18 4.72 0.19
N ASN A 139 -27.67 5.90 0.58
CA ASN A 139 -29.03 5.99 1.11
C ASN A 139 -30.02 5.69 -0.02
N VAL A 140 -30.07 4.43 -0.46
CA VAL A 140 -31.13 3.98 -1.37
C VAL A 140 -32.34 3.68 -0.50
N THR A 141 -33.27 4.62 -0.44
CA THR A 141 -34.64 4.38 0.07
C THR A 141 -35.33 3.40 -0.87
N ALA A 142 -35.03 2.11 -0.72
CA ALA A 142 -35.92 1.06 -1.19
C ALA A 142 -37.10 1.01 -0.20
N MET A 143 -38.31 1.07 -0.75
CA MET A 143 -39.61 1.09 -0.04
C MET A 143 -39.55 0.39 1.33
N ASN A 144 -39.56 1.19 2.39
CA ASN A 144 -39.75 0.86 3.81
C ASN A 144 -38.62 0.15 4.58
N THR A 145 -37.40 0.04 4.03
CA THR A 145 -36.23 -0.35 4.85
C THR A 145 -34.98 0.38 4.37
N SER A 146 -34.39 1.23 5.22
CA SER A 146 -33.06 1.80 5.00
C SER A 146 -32.02 0.67 5.15
N VAL A 147 -31.68 0.03 4.04
CA VAL A 147 -30.59 -0.95 4.01
C VAL A 147 -29.31 -0.19 3.71
N ASN A 148 -28.46 0.00 4.72
CA ASN A 148 -27.12 0.55 4.54
C ASN A 148 -26.32 -0.42 3.68
N LEU A 149 -25.98 0.00 2.46
CA LEU A 149 -25.17 -0.81 1.54
C LEU A 149 -23.75 -1.02 2.09
N GLU A 150 -23.28 -0.05 2.89
CA GLU A 150 -22.04 -0.07 3.66
C GLU A 150 -21.96 -1.34 4.52
N ASP A 151 -22.92 -1.53 5.42
CA ASP A 151 -22.92 -2.66 6.36
C ASP A 151 -22.90 -4.01 5.63
N LYS A 152 -23.61 -4.13 4.50
CA LYS A 152 -23.65 -5.37 3.71
C LYS A 152 -22.36 -5.66 2.93
N VAL A 153 -21.66 -4.62 2.44
CA VAL A 153 -20.37 -4.80 1.75
C VAL A 153 -19.28 -5.11 2.77
N MET A 154 -19.28 -4.42 3.90
CA MET A 154 -18.31 -4.60 4.97
C MET A 154 -18.47 -5.97 5.67
N GLU A 155 -19.71 -6.42 5.91
CA GLU A 155 -20.02 -7.77 6.42
C GLU A 155 -19.59 -8.86 5.43
N LYS A 156 -19.82 -8.68 4.12
CA LYS A 156 -19.40 -9.66 3.10
C LYS A 156 -17.88 -9.79 2.99
N LEU A 157 -17.17 -8.68 3.19
CA LEU A 157 -15.71 -8.62 3.18
C LEU A 157 -15.09 -9.02 4.54
N GLY A 158 -15.90 -9.14 5.59
CA GLY A 158 -15.47 -9.60 6.91
C GLY A 158 -14.69 -8.56 7.72
N PHE A 159 -14.90 -7.27 7.44
CA PHE A 159 -14.34 -6.18 8.23
C PHE A 159 -15.30 -5.83 9.36
N ASP A 160 -14.98 -6.24 10.59
CA ASP A 160 -15.77 -5.86 11.77
C ASP A 160 -15.55 -4.39 12.11
N LEU A 161 -16.63 -3.61 12.15
CA LEU A 161 -16.64 -2.26 12.73
C LEU A 161 -16.55 -2.38 14.26
N VAL A 162 -15.34 -2.58 14.79
CA VAL A 162 -15.05 -2.37 16.21
C VAL A 162 -13.91 -1.37 16.33
N GLY A 163 -14.34 -0.12 16.44
CA GLY A 163 -13.61 1.02 16.99
C GLY A 163 -14.65 1.98 17.57
#